data_AF-A0A6C1NPE4-F1
#
_entry.id   AF-A0A6C1NPE4-F1
#
_cell.length_a   1.000
_cell.length_b   1.000
_cell.length_c   1.000
_cell.angle_alpha   90.00
_cell.angle_beta   90.00
_cell.angle_gamma   90.00
#
_symmetry.space_group_name_H-M   'P 1'
#
loop_
_entity.id
_entity.type
_entity.pdbx_description
1 polymer ?
#
loop_
_entity_poly.entity_id
_entity_poly.type
_entity_poly.pdbx_seq_one_letter_code
_entity_poly.pdbx_strand_id
1 'polypeptide(L)'
;MFKSIRVRIVVILAVIGLSGWYLYDNYQEAGTPVKLGLDLQGGMHLVLEVDDPEGIMSLEERSDAIDRAVTVIRNRVDELGVEEPIVQKSGEDRLIVELAGITDEERAKELIGQTALLEWRHVRPTSRAEPALPRIDRAVVAALGADSIRALGRAVDDADQEELEDLLFGDQPPPGALDPLDADTVADADPDTIVDPDDVQDPEVLEQLEELDEDERDLRPFSSLLLSAGADGEFLVSEEDYPLARMFLELPEVQAVIPRQITLRFGWQPFGIEGQVFRQLYVLDRSHFLQGDQLVDANSARSADTNMPIVQFELTRAGGRIFGTETGQNVGNRIAILLDNDVVSAPTVRAQIRARGQIDMGTADMQEARDLALVLRAGALPAPLRIMEERTVGPSLGQDSIDQGIIAGLIGLALVVAIMIAYYKVTGVLAILALSVYVILLMGGLALLGATLTVPGIAGIILSIGMAVDANVLIFERIREEVDQDRAVRTAVDEGFGHALSAIVDANITTLITALILFQFGTGPVRGFAVTLSIGIIASFFTALYVTRTLYLIYIRNKKAQDTISI
;
A
#
# COMPACT_ATOMS: atom_id res chain seq x y z
N MET A 1 -1.66 -22.26 -46.20
CA MET A 1 -1.44 -20.80 -45.99
C MET A 1 -0.57 -20.26 -47.12
N PHE A 2 -1.12 -19.33 -47.93
CA PHE A 2 -0.53 -18.59 -49.07
C PHE A 2 0.55 -19.30 -49.92
N LYS A 3 0.20 -19.65 -51.17
CA LYS A 3 1.14 -20.22 -52.16
C LYS A 3 2.19 -19.21 -52.67
N SER A 4 1.95 -17.90 -52.50
CA SER A 4 2.83 -16.85 -53.01
C SER A 4 3.85 -16.41 -51.97
N ILE A 5 5.14 -16.53 -52.31
CA ILE A 5 6.28 -16.06 -51.48
C ILE A 5 6.13 -14.56 -51.15
N ARG A 6 5.62 -13.74 -52.07
CA ARG A 6 5.44 -12.29 -51.86
C ARG A 6 4.49 -11.99 -50.71
N VAL A 7 3.36 -12.71 -50.64
CA VAL A 7 2.39 -12.55 -49.56
C VAL A 7 3.01 -12.95 -48.23
N ARG A 8 3.82 -14.01 -48.20
CA ARG A 8 4.50 -14.44 -46.98
C ARG A 8 5.46 -13.39 -46.44
N ILE A 9 6.27 -12.79 -47.31
CA ILE A 9 7.20 -11.70 -46.93
C ILE A 9 6.43 -10.50 -46.38
N VAL A 10 5.34 -10.09 -47.02
CA VAL A 10 4.52 -8.97 -46.54
C VAL A 10 3.97 -9.24 -45.15
N VAL A 11 3.48 -10.47 -44.90
CA VAL A 11 3.00 -10.86 -43.56
C VAL A 11 4.14 -10.80 -42.54
N ILE A 12 5.32 -11.35 -42.85
CA ILE A 12 6.48 -11.31 -41.93
C ILE A 12 6.87 -9.86 -41.59
N LEU A 13 6.97 -9.00 -42.59
CA LEU A 13 7.30 -7.59 -42.39
C LEU A 13 6.21 -6.83 -41.61
N ALA A 14 4.93 -7.16 -41.84
CA ALA A 14 3.82 -6.55 -41.10
C ALA A 14 3.87 -6.93 -39.62
N VAL A 15 4.14 -8.20 -39.29
CA VAL A 15 4.24 -8.64 -37.89
C VAL A 15 5.48 -8.02 -37.22
N ILE A 16 6.64 -8.00 -37.90
CA ILE A 16 7.85 -7.34 -37.38
C ILE A 16 7.60 -5.83 -37.15
N GLY A 17 6.94 -5.17 -38.11
CA GLY A 17 6.61 -3.75 -38.01
C GLY A 17 5.65 -3.46 -36.85
N LEU A 18 4.65 -4.31 -36.65
CA LEU A 18 3.72 -4.22 -35.52
C LEU A 18 4.46 -4.38 -34.18
N SER A 19 5.29 -5.43 -34.05
CA SER A 19 6.09 -5.67 -32.86
C SER A 19 7.07 -4.52 -32.57
N GLY A 20 7.73 -3.99 -33.60
CA GLY A 20 8.63 -2.85 -33.47
C GLY A 20 7.90 -1.55 -33.10
N TRP A 21 6.68 -1.36 -33.58
CA TRP A 21 5.85 -0.21 -33.20
C TRP A 21 5.47 -0.25 -31.72
N TYR A 22 4.98 -1.38 -31.21
CA TYR A 22 4.66 -1.51 -29.78
C TYR A 22 5.89 -1.32 -28.88
N LEU A 23 7.06 -1.82 -29.29
CA LEU A 23 8.30 -1.59 -28.54
C LEU A 23 8.69 -0.11 -28.49
N TYR A 24 8.47 0.62 -29.57
CA TYR A 24 8.76 2.05 -29.64
C TYR A 24 7.76 2.89 -28.85
N ASP A 25 6.47 2.57 -28.98
CA ASP A 25 5.37 3.24 -28.29
C ASP A 25 5.54 3.13 -26.77
N ASN A 26 5.77 1.90 -26.28
CA ASN A 26 6.00 1.65 -24.86
C ASN A 26 7.26 2.34 -24.34
N TYR A 27 8.32 2.44 -25.15
CA TYR A 27 9.53 3.18 -24.79
C TYR A 27 9.30 4.69 -24.66
N GLN A 28 8.42 5.28 -25.47
CA GLN A 28 8.06 6.70 -25.38
C GLN A 28 7.21 7.00 -24.14
N GLU A 29 6.34 6.07 -23.75
CA GLU A 29 5.44 6.24 -22.60
C GLU A 29 6.10 5.93 -21.26
N ALA A 30 6.83 4.81 -21.17
CA ALA A 30 7.36 4.26 -19.91
C ALA A 30 8.89 4.31 -19.80
N GLY A 31 9.60 4.91 -20.77
CA GLY A 31 11.07 5.01 -20.77
C GLY A 31 11.83 3.68 -20.95
N THR A 32 11.12 2.55 -20.98
CA THR A 32 11.65 1.19 -21.16
C THR A 32 10.86 0.44 -22.24
N PRO A 33 11.49 -0.41 -23.07
CA PRO A 33 10.80 -1.09 -24.16
C PRO A 33 9.80 -2.14 -23.66
N VAL A 34 10.03 -2.70 -22.47
CA VAL A 34 9.18 -3.68 -21.81
C VAL A 34 9.18 -3.35 -20.32
N LYS A 35 8.02 -3.51 -19.67
CA LYS A 35 7.87 -3.30 -18.24
C LYS A 35 8.76 -4.26 -17.46
N LEU A 36 9.43 -3.76 -16.43
CA LEU A 36 10.30 -4.56 -15.57
C LEU A 36 9.56 -4.87 -14.27
N GLY A 37 9.78 -6.04 -13.70
CA GLY A 37 9.17 -6.46 -12.44
C GLY A 37 10.00 -6.03 -11.23
N LEU A 38 9.43 -6.24 -10.05
CA LEU A 38 10.02 -5.91 -8.74
C LEU A 38 11.46 -6.45 -8.57
N ASP A 39 11.70 -7.70 -8.96
CA ASP A 39 13.02 -8.33 -8.85
C ASP A 39 14.10 -7.65 -9.69
N LEU A 40 13.71 -6.85 -10.69
CA LEU A 40 14.61 -6.17 -11.62
C LEU A 40 14.79 -4.70 -11.27
N GLN A 41 13.71 -4.01 -10.90
CA GLN A 41 13.74 -2.58 -10.56
C GLN A 41 14.04 -2.31 -9.08
N GLY A 42 13.87 -3.32 -8.23
CA GLY A 42 13.80 -3.15 -6.78
C GLY A 42 12.44 -2.60 -6.34
N GLY A 43 12.20 -2.67 -5.04
CA GLY A 43 11.00 -2.17 -4.38
C GLY A 43 10.55 -3.07 -3.24
N MET A 44 9.26 -3.00 -2.91
CA MET A 44 8.69 -3.63 -1.72
C MET A 44 7.57 -4.62 -2.07
N HIS A 45 7.52 -5.73 -1.35
CA HIS A 45 6.42 -6.70 -1.33
C HIS A 45 5.88 -6.83 0.09
N LEU A 46 4.61 -6.51 0.29
CA LEU A 46 3.89 -6.59 1.55
C LEU A 46 2.77 -7.63 1.46
N VAL A 47 2.65 -8.47 2.47
CA VAL A 47 1.47 -9.29 2.71
C VAL A 47 0.77 -8.74 3.94
N LEU A 48 -0.46 -8.29 3.76
CA LEU A 48 -1.32 -7.71 4.79
C LEU A 48 -2.43 -8.70 5.12
N GLU A 49 -2.88 -8.70 6.37
CA GLU A 49 -4.00 -9.50 6.86
C GLU A 49 -4.92 -8.58 7.69
N VAL A 50 -6.23 -8.86 7.69
CA VAL A 50 -7.16 -8.12 8.55
C VAL A 50 -6.82 -8.36 10.02
N ASP A 51 -6.58 -7.27 10.76
CA ASP A 51 -6.32 -7.33 12.19
C ASP A 51 -7.64 -7.49 12.95
N ASP A 52 -7.82 -8.68 13.52
CA ASP A 52 -9.01 -9.08 14.30
C ASP A 52 -8.57 -9.93 15.49
N PRO A 53 -8.04 -9.29 16.55
CA PRO A 53 -7.49 -10.00 17.70
C PRO A 53 -8.55 -10.80 18.47
N GLU A 54 -9.80 -10.35 18.46
CA GLU A 54 -10.92 -11.02 19.14
C GLU A 54 -11.56 -12.13 18.29
N GLY A 55 -11.24 -12.18 16.99
CA GLY A 55 -11.79 -13.19 16.07
C GLY A 55 -13.29 -13.04 15.84
N ILE A 56 -13.82 -11.84 16.03
CA ILE A 56 -15.26 -11.55 15.99
C ILE A 56 -15.79 -11.47 14.55
N MET A 57 -14.93 -11.20 13.57
CA MET A 57 -15.33 -11.11 12.17
C MET A 57 -15.41 -12.49 11.52
N SER A 58 -16.54 -12.77 10.89
CA SER A 58 -16.74 -13.93 10.04
C SER A 58 -15.80 -13.91 8.82
N LEU A 59 -15.56 -15.07 8.21
CA LEU A 59 -14.73 -15.17 6.99
C LEU A 59 -15.28 -14.31 5.84
N GLU A 60 -16.60 -14.16 5.74
CA GLU A 60 -17.25 -13.32 4.74
C GLU A 60 -16.97 -11.83 4.98
N GLU A 61 -17.08 -11.37 6.24
CA GLU A 61 -16.78 -9.98 6.61
C GLU A 61 -15.30 -9.64 6.39
N ARG A 62 -14.39 -10.57 6.69
CA ARG A 62 -12.95 -10.41 6.42
C ARG A 62 -12.68 -10.31 4.92
N SER A 63 -13.30 -11.19 4.13
CA SER A 63 -13.20 -11.17 2.67
C SER A 63 -13.70 -9.86 2.06
N ASP A 64 -14.84 -9.36 2.54
CA ASP A 64 -15.42 -8.08 2.10
C ASP A 64 -14.57 -6.87 2.53
N ALA A 65 -13.99 -6.93 3.74
CA ALA A 65 -13.04 -5.93 4.20
C ALA A 65 -11.79 -5.90 3.30
N ILE A 66 -11.25 -7.06 2.92
CA ILE A 66 -10.13 -7.13 1.97
C ILE A 66 -10.52 -6.57 0.60
N ASP A 67 -11.71 -6.89 0.08
CA ASP A 67 -12.15 -6.39 -1.24
C ASP A 67 -12.28 -4.86 -1.27
N ARG A 68 -12.76 -4.26 -0.18
CA ARG A 68 -12.77 -2.80 -0.01
C ARG A 68 -11.36 -2.24 0.17
N ALA A 69 -10.52 -2.88 0.98
CA ALA A 69 -9.14 -2.48 1.21
C ALA A 69 -8.30 -2.48 -0.07
N VAL A 70 -8.52 -3.42 -1.00
CA VAL A 70 -7.88 -3.43 -2.33
C VAL A 70 -8.09 -2.10 -3.06
N THR A 71 -9.29 -1.55 -3.00
CA THR A 71 -9.62 -0.29 -3.70
C THR A 71 -8.94 0.90 -3.03
N VAL A 72 -8.99 0.96 -1.70
CA VAL A 72 -8.37 2.04 -0.92
C VAL A 72 -6.85 2.03 -1.11
N ILE A 73 -6.21 0.88 -0.92
CA ILE A 73 -4.75 0.76 -1.05
C ILE A 73 -4.31 1.03 -2.48
N ARG A 74 -5.05 0.56 -3.49
CA ARG A 74 -4.74 0.91 -4.89
C ARG A 74 -4.73 2.41 -5.10
N ASN A 75 -5.76 3.12 -4.64
CA ASN A 75 -5.81 4.59 -4.75
C ASN A 75 -4.65 5.28 -4.03
N ARG A 76 -4.30 4.85 -2.80
CA ARG A 76 -3.16 5.42 -2.05
C ARG A 76 -1.84 5.22 -2.77
N VAL A 77 -1.66 4.04 -3.32
CA VAL A 77 -0.43 3.66 -3.98
C VAL A 77 -0.31 4.33 -5.35
N ASP A 78 -1.40 4.47 -6.10
CA ASP A 78 -1.40 5.25 -7.35
C ASP A 78 -0.97 6.71 -7.10
N GLU A 79 -1.35 7.29 -5.95
CA GLU A 79 -0.94 8.63 -5.55
C GLU A 79 0.50 8.75 -5.04
N LEU A 80 1.10 7.65 -4.58
CA LEU A 80 2.54 7.60 -4.26
C LEU A 80 3.41 7.80 -5.51
N GLY A 81 2.83 7.67 -6.70
CA GLY A 81 3.54 7.81 -7.96
C GLY A 81 4.46 6.63 -8.24
N VAL A 82 4.19 5.47 -7.64
CA VAL A 82 4.90 4.23 -7.98
C VAL A 82 4.49 3.76 -9.37
N GLU A 83 5.45 3.21 -10.11
CA GLU A 83 5.20 2.66 -11.43
C GLU A 83 4.49 1.30 -11.27
N GLU A 84 3.18 1.30 -11.50
CA GLU A 84 2.34 0.10 -11.65
C GLU A 84 2.25 -0.81 -10.41
N PRO A 85 1.52 -0.38 -9.38
CA PRO A 85 1.37 -1.16 -8.17
C PRO A 85 0.51 -2.40 -8.36
N ILE A 86 0.94 -3.51 -7.77
CA ILE A 86 0.19 -4.76 -7.78
C ILE A 86 -0.51 -4.91 -6.42
N VAL A 87 -1.81 -4.61 -6.39
CA VAL A 87 -2.67 -4.81 -5.22
C VAL A 87 -3.66 -5.92 -5.52
N GLN A 88 -3.47 -7.09 -4.91
CA GLN A 88 -4.24 -8.31 -5.18
C GLN A 88 -4.60 -9.06 -3.89
N LYS A 89 -5.85 -9.48 -3.80
CA LYS A 89 -6.30 -10.41 -2.76
C LYS A 89 -5.63 -11.78 -2.95
N SER A 90 -5.19 -12.37 -1.84
CA SER A 90 -4.61 -13.70 -1.77
C SER A 90 -5.37 -14.53 -0.74
N GLY A 91 -6.05 -15.59 -1.18
CA GLY A 91 -6.95 -16.34 -0.30
C GLY A 91 -8.20 -15.54 0.08
N GLU A 92 -8.68 -15.71 1.32
CA GLU A 92 -9.91 -15.09 1.81
C GLU A 92 -9.65 -13.87 2.69
N ASP A 93 -8.50 -13.79 3.35
CA ASP A 93 -8.19 -12.84 4.43
C ASP A 93 -6.88 -12.05 4.23
N ARG A 94 -6.16 -12.26 3.13
CA ARG A 94 -4.87 -11.59 2.87
C ARG A 94 -4.90 -10.72 1.62
N LEU A 95 -4.08 -9.69 1.68
CA LEU A 95 -3.85 -8.73 0.61
C LEU A 95 -2.35 -8.66 0.32
N ILE A 96 -1.98 -8.88 -0.94
CA ILE A 96 -0.61 -8.73 -1.42
C ILE A 96 -0.51 -7.35 -2.09
N VAL A 97 0.50 -6.58 -1.68
CA VAL A 97 0.83 -5.28 -2.24
C VAL A 97 2.29 -5.30 -2.71
N GLU A 98 2.51 -5.11 -4.01
CA GLU A 98 3.86 -4.99 -4.58
C GLU A 98 4.05 -3.60 -5.17
N LEU A 99 5.10 -2.92 -4.73
CA LEU A 99 5.45 -1.55 -5.09
C LEU A 99 6.82 -1.55 -5.76
N ALA A 100 6.84 -1.45 -7.08
CA ALA A 100 8.09 -1.36 -7.83
C ALA A 100 8.63 0.08 -7.84
N GLY A 101 9.96 0.22 -7.82
CA GLY A 101 10.63 1.51 -7.97
C GLY A 101 10.44 2.48 -6.80
N ILE A 102 9.99 1.99 -5.65
CA ILE A 102 9.77 2.84 -4.48
C ILE A 102 11.08 3.25 -3.83
N THR A 103 11.24 4.55 -3.55
CA THR A 103 12.47 5.10 -2.95
C THR A 103 12.38 5.22 -1.43
N ASP A 104 11.17 5.50 -0.92
CA ASP A 104 10.90 5.68 0.51
C ASP A 104 9.90 4.62 0.97
N GLU A 105 10.45 3.53 1.50
CA GLU A 105 9.72 2.35 1.91
C GLU A 105 8.92 2.57 3.19
N GLU A 106 9.52 3.23 4.18
CA GLU A 106 8.87 3.49 5.47
C GLU A 106 7.63 4.38 5.28
N ARG A 107 7.74 5.45 4.48
CA ARG A 107 6.60 6.32 4.17
C ARG A 107 5.48 5.55 3.47
N ALA A 108 5.81 4.64 2.56
CA ALA A 108 4.80 3.86 1.85
C ALA A 108 4.09 2.87 2.76
N LYS A 109 4.84 2.22 3.65
CA LYS A 109 4.33 1.31 4.67
C LYS A 109 3.37 2.02 5.61
N GLU A 110 3.74 3.20 6.09
CA GLU A 110 2.89 4.02 6.94
C GLU A 110 1.58 4.39 6.23
N LEU A 111 1.66 4.90 5.00
CA LEU A 111 0.48 5.29 4.22
C LEU A 111 -0.45 4.11 3.88
N ILE A 112 0.10 2.92 3.65
CA ILE A 112 -0.70 1.72 3.38
C ILE A 112 -1.34 1.17 4.67
N GLY A 113 -0.62 1.25 5.79
CA GLY A 113 -1.08 0.74 7.10
C GLY A 113 -2.08 1.62 7.82
N GLN A 114 -2.11 2.94 7.56
CA GLN A 114 -3.02 3.87 8.24
C GLN A 114 -4.50 3.55 7.97
N THR A 115 -5.36 3.52 8.98
CA THR A 115 -6.79 3.27 8.76
C THR A 115 -7.44 4.49 8.12
N ALA A 116 -7.04 5.71 8.52
CA ALA A 116 -7.54 6.96 8.00
C ALA A 116 -9.01 7.25 8.27
N LEU A 117 -9.51 6.82 9.43
CA LEU A 117 -10.86 7.10 9.87
C LEU A 117 -10.98 8.57 10.26
N LEU A 118 -11.52 9.38 9.34
CA LEU A 118 -11.76 10.80 9.58
C LEU A 118 -13.15 11.01 10.21
N GLU A 119 -13.20 11.75 11.31
CA GLU A 119 -14.44 12.08 12.01
C GLU A 119 -14.49 13.55 12.43
N TRP A 120 -15.69 14.12 12.47
CA TRP A 120 -15.92 15.42 13.09
C TRP A 120 -16.81 15.29 14.32
N ARG A 121 -16.34 15.87 15.42
CA ARG A 121 -17.01 15.88 16.73
C ARG A 121 -17.05 17.28 17.30
N HIS A 122 -18.06 17.58 18.11
CA HIS A 122 -18.11 18.85 18.83
C HIS A 122 -17.18 18.79 20.04
N VAL A 123 -16.42 19.86 20.26
CA VAL A 123 -15.67 20.05 21.49
C VAL A 123 -16.64 20.52 22.58
N ARG A 124 -16.52 19.95 23.77
CA ARG A 124 -17.31 20.30 24.95
C ARG A 124 -16.43 21.02 25.97
N PRO A 125 -17.01 21.92 26.79
CA PRO A 125 -16.28 22.56 27.88
C PRO A 125 -15.65 21.56 28.85
N THR A 126 -14.52 21.93 29.46
CA THR A 126 -13.82 21.08 30.45
C THR A 126 -14.69 20.74 31.65
N SER A 127 -15.59 21.64 32.04
CA SER A 127 -16.61 21.42 33.08
C SER A 127 -17.52 20.21 32.88
N ARG A 128 -17.60 19.65 31.67
CA ARG A 128 -18.31 18.39 31.39
C ARG A 128 -17.51 17.16 31.82
N ALA A 129 -16.18 17.27 31.85
CA ALA A 129 -15.25 16.20 32.18
C ALA A 129 -14.73 16.30 33.63
N GLU A 130 -14.64 17.51 34.18
CA GLU A 130 -14.17 17.76 35.56
C GLU A 130 -14.83 16.86 36.63
N PRO A 131 -16.18 16.67 36.65
CA PRO A 131 -16.82 15.79 37.64
C PRO A 131 -16.47 14.30 37.48
N ALA A 132 -15.94 13.90 36.32
CA ALA A 132 -15.53 12.52 36.05
C ALA A 132 -14.06 12.26 36.45
N LEU A 133 -13.24 13.29 36.65
CA LEU A 133 -11.81 13.14 36.95
C LEU A 133 -11.54 12.31 38.22
N PRO A 134 -12.22 12.53 39.37
CA PRO A 134 -12.00 11.71 40.57
C PRO A 134 -12.37 10.25 40.37
N ARG A 135 -13.31 9.95 39.46
CA ARG A 135 -13.71 8.58 39.13
C ARG A 135 -12.67 7.92 38.24
N ILE A 136 -12.11 8.67 37.30
CA ILE A 136 -10.99 8.22 36.47
C ILE A 136 -9.77 7.91 37.34
N ASP A 137 -9.42 8.79 38.28
CA ASP A 137 -8.34 8.56 39.23
C ASP A 137 -8.53 7.27 40.03
N ARG A 138 -9.72 7.08 40.63
CA ARG A 138 -10.07 5.86 41.35
C ARG A 138 -10.00 4.61 40.46
N ALA A 139 -10.46 4.70 39.21
CA ALA A 139 -10.38 3.59 38.26
C ALA A 139 -8.93 3.21 37.91
N VAL A 140 -8.04 4.21 37.78
CA VAL A 140 -6.60 3.97 37.57
C VAL A 140 -5.99 3.27 38.79
N VAL A 141 -6.32 3.71 40.01
CA VAL A 141 -5.85 3.10 41.25
C VAL A 141 -6.36 1.66 41.39
N ALA A 142 -7.63 1.41 41.10
CA ALA A 142 -8.22 0.08 41.13
C ALA A 142 -7.57 -0.89 40.11
N ALA A 143 -7.25 -0.41 38.90
CA ALA A 143 -6.65 -1.23 37.85
C ALA A 143 -5.17 -1.56 38.11
N LEU A 144 -4.39 -0.60 38.62
CA LEU A 144 -2.93 -0.72 38.74
C LEU A 144 -2.45 -0.99 40.18
N GLY A 145 -3.28 -0.71 41.17
CA GLY A 145 -2.96 -0.79 42.60
C GLY A 145 -2.17 0.42 43.11
N ALA A 146 -2.46 0.86 44.34
CA ALA A 146 -1.84 2.03 44.95
C ALA A 146 -0.31 1.92 45.07
N ASP A 147 0.23 0.71 45.31
CA ASP A 147 1.68 0.49 45.39
C ASP A 147 2.39 0.74 44.06
N SER A 148 1.76 0.38 42.93
CA SER A 148 2.31 0.65 41.59
C SER A 148 2.30 2.15 41.29
N ILE A 149 1.24 2.85 41.70
CA ILE A 149 1.11 4.30 41.54
C ILE A 149 2.16 5.06 42.37
N ARG A 150 2.40 4.63 43.63
CA ARG A 150 3.48 5.13 44.48
C ARG A 150 4.85 4.87 43.87
N ALA A 151 5.07 3.68 43.30
CA ALA A 151 6.33 3.33 42.63
C ALA A 151 6.60 4.16 41.37
N LEU A 152 5.54 4.61 40.68
CA LEU A 152 5.63 5.55 39.56
C LEU A 152 5.90 7.00 40.00
N GLY A 153 5.91 7.27 41.30
CA GLY A 153 6.05 8.63 41.85
C GLY A 153 4.84 9.52 41.56
N ARG A 154 3.65 8.92 41.39
CA ARG A 154 2.40 9.60 41.01
C ARG A 154 1.29 9.44 42.05
N ALA A 155 1.64 8.99 43.25
CA ALA A 155 0.76 9.07 44.40
C ALA A 155 0.82 10.50 44.94
N VAL A 156 0.10 11.40 44.28
CA VAL A 156 -0.15 12.74 44.80
C VAL A 156 -1.40 12.64 45.66
N ASP A 157 -1.26 13.01 46.93
CA ASP A 157 -2.33 13.13 47.91
C ASP A 157 -2.58 14.62 48.20
N ASP A 158 -3.81 14.98 48.59
CA ASP A 158 -4.26 16.37 48.76
C ASP A 158 -3.36 17.13 49.76
N ALA A 159 -2.81 16.44 50.76
CA ALA A 159 -1.94 17.01 51.79
C ALA A 159 -0.52 17.40 51.31
N ASP A 160 0.01 16.73 50.28
CA ASP A 160 1.37 17.02 49.76
C ASP A 160 1.34 18.22 48.78
N GLN A 161 0.19 18.52 48.18
CA GLN A 161 0.05 19.60 47.19
C GLN A 161 -0.13 20.98 47.86
N GLU A 162 -0.93 21.09 48.93
CA GLU A 162 -1.05 22.32 49.73
C GLU A 162 0.30 22.77 50.31
N GLU A 163 1.12 21.83 50.79
CA GLU A 163 2.42 22.14 51.40
C GLU A 163 3.46 22.58 50.35
N LEU A 164 3.38 22.04 49.12
CA LEU A 164 4.21 22.45 47.98
C LEU A 164 3.79 23.81 47.41
N GLU A 165 2.49 24.11 47.34
CA GLU A 165 1.97 25.39 46.85
C GLU A 165 2.28 26.56 47.79
N ASP A 166 2.14 26.36 49.11
CA ASP A 166 2.49 27.38 50.11
C ASP A 166 4.03 27.63 50.16
N LEU A 167 4.83 26.62 49.81
CA LEU A 167 6.29 26.73 49.68
C LEU A 167 6.77 27.39 48.37
N LEU A 168 6.02 27.25 47.26
CA LEU A 168 6.42 27.73 45.94
C LEU A 168 5.79 29.09 45.55
N PHE A 169 4.57 29.39 46.00
CA PHE A 169 3.76 30.48 45.46
C PHE A 169 3.17 31.44 46.51
N GLY A 170 3.84 31.63 47.64
CA GLY A 170 3.56 32.76 48.53
C GLY A 170 3.51 34.08 47.72
N ASP A 171 2.28 34.57 47.51
CA ASP A 171 1.83 35.63 46.59
C ASP A 171 1.82 35.31 45.07
N GLN A 172 0.60 35.05 44.56
CA GLN A 172 0.04 35.06 43.19
C GLN A 172 0.94 34.67 41.98
N PRO A 173 0.49 33.70 41.14
CA PRO A 173 1.18 33.34 39.91
C PRO A 173 1.20 34.52 38.89
N PRO A 174 2.21 34.58 38.01
CA PRO A 174 2.31 35.62 37.00
C PRO A 174 1.12 35.58 36.03
N PRO A 175 0.65 36.74 35.54
CA PRO A 175 -0.49 36.79 34.62
C PRO A 175 -0.19 36.05 33.31
N GLY A 176 -0.87 34.92 33.09
CA GLY A 176 -0.73 34.08 31.91
C GLY A 176 -0.07 32.71 32.14
N ALA A 177 0.29 32.37 33.38
CA ALA A 177 0.71 31.01 33.72
C ALA A 177 -0.43 30.01 33.51
N LEU A 178 -0.09 28.80 33.05
CA LEU A 178 -1.01 27.66 33.10
C LEU A 178 -1.17 27.27 34.56
N ASP A 179 -2.40 27.31 35.05
CA ASP A 179 -2.70 26.89 36.42
C ASP A 179 -2.87 25.36 36.44
N PRO A 180 -2.21 24.65 37.36
CA PRO A 180 -2.55 23.27 37.66
C PRO A 180 -4.05 23.15 37.93
N LEU A 181 -4.65 22.00 37.61
CA LEU A 181 -6.00 21.74 38.10
C LEU A 181 -5.94 21.63 39.63
N ASP A 182 -6.52 22.62 40.33
CA ASP A 182 -6.60 22.64 41.78
C ASP A 182 -7.34 21.39 42.29
N ALA A 183 -6.67 20.55 43.07
CA ALA A 183 -7.24 19.32 43.61
C ALA A 183 -8.54 19.58 44.40
N ASP A 184 -8.60 20.71 45.12
CA ASP A 184 -9.80 21.18 45.84
C ASP A 184 -11.00 21.43 44.93
N THR A 185 -10.80 21.95 43.72
CA THR A 185 -11.91 22.18 42.77
C THR A 185 -12.52 20.89 42.24
N VAL A 186 -11.70 19.83 42.19
CA VAL A 186 -12.11 18.48 41.78
C VAL A 186 -12.65 17.68 42.98
N ALA A 187 -12.20 17.98 44.21
CA ALA A 187 -12.65 17.37 45.46
C ALA A 187 -14.00 17.93 45.96
N ASP A 188 -14.26 19.23 45.77
CA ASP A 188 -15.55 19.88 46.06
C ASP A 188 -16.64 19.54 45.02
N ALA A 189 -16.27 18.87 43.92
CA ALA A 189 -17.23 18.31 42.99
C ALA A 189 -17.95 17.15 43.70
N ASP A 190 -19.15 17.43 44.23
CA ASP A 190 -19.99 16.47 44.93
C ASP A 190 -20.06 15.17 44.11
N PRO A 191 -19.47 14.04 44.58
CA PRO A 191 -19.49 12.78 43.85
C PRO A 191 -20.93 12.29 43.59
N ASP A 192 -21.88 12.79 44.40
CA ASP A 192 -23.32 12.57 44.34
C ASP A 192 -24.10 13.71 43.64
N THR A 193 -23.44 14.73 43.06
CA THR A 193 -24.14 15.59 42.09
C THR A 193 -24.57 14.71 40.94
N ILE A 194 -25.87 14.41 40.93
CA ILE A 194 -26.57 13.46 40.07
C ILE A 194 -26.20 13.75 38.61
N VAL A 195 -25.15 13.08 38.14
CA VAL A 195 -25.12 12.53 36.80
C VAL A 195 -25.81 11.19 36.97
N ASP A 196 -26.93 11.05 36.27
CA ASP A 196 -27.81 9.89 36.31
C ASP A 196 -26.98 8.59 36.35
N PRO A 197 -27.20 7.62 37.26
CA PRO A 197 -26.52 6.32 37.21
C PRO A 197 -26.67 5.62 35.83
N ASP A 198 -27.62 6.06 35.00
CA ASP A 198 -27.76 5.70 33.59
C ASP A 198 -26.68 6.28 32.63
N ASP A 199 -25.80 7.17 33.08
CA ASP A 199 -24.73 7.83 32.29
C ASP A 199 -23.34 7.17 32.42
N VAL A 200 -23.17 6.16 33.29
CA VAL A 200 -21.94 5.36 33.43
C VAL A 200 -22.05 4.05 32.63
N GLN A 201 -20.97 3.59 32.02
CA GLN A 201 -21.06 2.46 31.08
C GLN A 201 -21.30 1.12 31.80
N ASP A 202 -20.70 0.95 32.97
CA ASP A 202 -20.83 -0.26 33.78
C ASP A 202 -21.06 0.08 35.27
N PRO A 203 -22.25 -0.21 35.82
CA PRO A 203 -22.54 0.03 37.24
C PRO A 203 -21.80 -0.93 38.19
N GLU A 204 -21.32 -2.11 37.74
CA GLU A 204 -20.57 -3.04 38.59
C GLU A 204 -19.17 -2.49 38.94
N VAL A 205 -18.59 -1.70 38.04
CA VAL A 205 -17.30 -1.02 38.27
C VAL A 205 -17.44 0.02 39.38
N LEU A 206 -18.58 0.72 39.46
CA LEU A 206 -18.80 1.73 40.51
C LEU A 206 -18.82 1.11 41.91
N GLU A 207 -19.44 -0.06 42.07
CA GLU A 207 -19.45 -0.79 43.36
C GLU A 207 -18.03 -1.18 43.79
N GLN A 208 -17.16 -1.59 42.86
CA GLN A 208 -15.76 -1.92 43.15
C GLN A 208 -14.92 -0.71 43.54
N LEU A 209 -15.23 0.48 43.00
CA LEU A 209 -14.54 1.72 43.37
C LEU A 209 -14.94 2.24 44.75
N GLU A 210 -16.11 1.85 45.27
CA GLU A 210 -16.54 2.15 46.64
C GLU A 210 -15.85 1.26 47.69
N GLU A 211 -15.26 0.13 47.28
CA GLU A 211 -14.52 -0.79 48.17
C GLU A 211 -13.07 -0.34 48.46
N LEU A 212 -12.58 0.71 47.79
CA LEU A 212 -11.24 1.27 48.01
C LEU A 212 -11.11 1.92 49.40
N ASP A 213 -9.93 1.79 50.02
CA ASP A 213 -9.63 2.43 51.30
C ASP A 213 -9.64 3.98 51.16
N GLU A 214 -9.84 4.72 52.27
CA GLU A 214 -9.82 6.21 52.26
C GLU A 214 -8.54 6.75 51.61
N ASP A 215 -7.36 6.29 52.06
CA ASP A 215 -6.05 6.69 51.52
C ASP A 215 -5.86 6.37 50.02
N GLU A 216 -6.61 5.43 49.45
CA GLU A 216 -6.54 5.07 48.02
C GLU A 216 -7.48 5.93 47.17
N ARG A 217 -8.60 6.38 47.76
CA ARG A 217 -9.58 7.24 47.11
C ARG A 217 -9.10 8.69 46.96
N ASP A 218 -8.15 9.10 47.79
CA ASP A 218 -7.58 10.45 47.77
C ASP A 218 -6.46 10.61 46.74
N LEU A 219 -5.91 9.50 46.21
CA LEU A 219 -4.89 9.56 45.16
C LEU A 219 -5.42 10.19 43.85
N ARG A 220 -4.57 11.00 43.21
CA ARG A 220 -4.86 11.72 41.95
C ARG A 220 -3.87 11.40 40.82
N PRO A 221 -3.69 10.13 40.40
CA PRO A 221 -2.64 9.77 39.44
C PRO A 221 -2.84 10.31 38.03
N PHE A 222 -4.08 10.56 37.59
CA PHE A 222 -4.39 11.06 36.26
C PHE A 222 -4.69 12.55 36.27
N SER A 223 -5.52 13.03 37.18
CA SER A 223 -5.89 14.47 37.24
C SER A 223 -4.70 15.38 37.55
N SER A 224 -3.72 14.94 38.34
CA SER A 224 -2.47 15.68 38.58
C SER A 224 -1.61 15.88 37.32
N LEU A 225 -1.86 15.13 36.24
CA LEU A 225 -1.18 15.27 34.95
C LEU A 225 -1.82 16.34 34.06
N LEU A 226 -3.00 16.82 34.46
CA LEU A 226 -3.78 17.77 33.70
C LEU A 226 -3.52 19.19 34.21
N LEU A 227 -3.22 20.07 33.28
CA LEU A 227 -3.14 21.51 33.49
C LEU A 227 -4.33 22.17 32.80
N SER A 228 -4.92 23.17 33.44
CA SER A 228 -6.02 23.91 32.84
C SER A 228 -5.49 24.85 31.76
N ALA A 229 -6.00 24.72 30.53
CA ALA A 229 -5.73 25.67 29.47
C ALA A 229 -6.69 26.87 29.59
N GLY A 230 -6.22 28.08 29.29
CA GLY A 230 -7.11 29.24 29.16
C GLY A 230 -8.13 29.14 28.00
N ALA A 231 -8.09 28.09 27.18
CA ALA A 231 -9.02 27.82 26.10
C ALA A 231 -10.05 26.74 26.50
N ASP A 232 -11.33 27.07 26.39
CA ASP A 232 -12.41 26.15 26.79
C ASP A 232 -12.41 24.86 25.96
N GLY A 233 -12.56 23.73 26.66
CA GLY A 233 -12.70 22.38 26.10
C GLY A 233 -11.42 21.58 25.84
N GLU A 234 -10.27 22.01 26.37
CA GLU A 234 -9.03 21.24 26.37
C GLU A 234 -8.28 21.33 27.71
N PHE A 235 -7.68 20.23 28.12
CA PHE A 235 -6.64 20.18 29.15
C PHE A 235 -5.27 20.11 28.49
N LEU A 236 -4.21 20.46 29.20
CA LEU A 236 -2.84 20.27 28.74
C LEU A 236 -2.16 19.19 29.58
N VAL A 237 -1.39 18.34 28.91
CA VAL A 237 -0.53 17.34 29.55
C VAL A 237 0.89 17.61 29.11
N SER A 238 1.85 17.57 30.03
CA SER A 238 3.27 17.65 29.68
C SER A 238 3.62 16.54 28.69
N GLU A 239 4.41 16.83 27.65
CA GLU A 239 4.80 15.80 26.67
C GLU A 239 5.63 14.67 27.33
N GLU A 240 6.28 14.94 28.46
CA GLU A 240 6.96 13.90 29.27
C GLU A 240 5.95 12.93 29.92
N ASP A 241 4.77 13.42 30.28
CA ASP A 241 3.70 12.67 30.96
C ASP A 241 2.68 12.05 30.01
N TYR A 242 2.68 12.48 28.74
CA TYR A 242 1.75 12.01 27.73
C TYR A 242 1.70 10.48 27.59
N PRO A 243 2.81 9.72 27.51
CA PRO A 243 2.76 8.27 27.40
C PRO A 243 2.01 7.62 28.57
N LEU A 244 2.18 8.16 29.78
CA LEU A 244 1.53 7.66 30.99
C LEU A 244 0.03 8.02 31.00
N ALA A 245 -0.31 9.28 30.70
CA ALA A 245 -1.69 9.73 30.63
C ALA A 245 -2.50 8.99 29.55
N ARG A 246 -1.87 8.69 28.40
CA ARG A 246 -2.44 7.84 27.34
C ARG A 246 -2.72 6.43 27.82
N MET A 247 -1.74 5.80 28.47
CA MET A 247 -1.90 4.46 29.04
C MET A 247 -3.07 4.40 30.04
N PHE A 248 -3.20 5.39 30.92
CA PHE A 248 -4.31 5.45 31.87
C PHE A 248 -5.66 5.55 31.18
N LEU A 249 -5.80 6.41 30.16
CA LEU A 249 -7.05 6.51 29.41
C LEU A 249 -7.39 5.25 28.61
N GLU A 250 -6.41 4.44 28.20
CA GLU A 250 -6.64 3.20 27.46
C GLU A 250 -7.06 2.02 28.35
N LEU A 251 -7.01 2.15 29.67
CA LEU A 251 -7.46 1.09 30.60
C LEU A 251 -8.97 0.82 30.49
N PRO A 252 -9.43 -0.45 30.42
CA PRO A 252 -10.84 -0.80 30.36
C PRO A 252 -11.67 -0.23 31.51
N GLU A 253 -11.11 -0.22 32.73
CA GLU A 253 -11.73 0.30 33.94
C GLU A 253 -11.98 1.81 33.83
N VAL A 254 -11.02 2.53 33.22
CA VAL A 254 -11.13 3.98 32.97
C VAL A 254 -12.16 4.27 31.89
N GLN A 255 -12.19 3.47 30.81
CA GLN A 255 -13.20 3.62 29.76
C GLN A 255 -14.63 3.39 30.29
N ALA A 256 -14.80 2.54 31.30
CA ALA A 256 -16.09 2.26 31.92
C ALA A 256 -16.66 3.46 32.71
N VAL A 257 -15.78 4.25 33.35
CA VAL A 257 -16.18 5.39 34.20
C VAL A 257 -16.35 6.71 33.44
N ILE A 258 -15.80 6.82 32.22
CA ILE A 258 -16.00 8.02 31.38
C ILE A 258 -17.50 8.16 31.04
N PRO A 259 -18.11 9.35 31.22
CA PRO A 259 -19.53 9.57 30.97
C PRO A 259 -19.93 9.21 29.54
N ARG A 260 -21.11 8.60 29.37
CA ARG A 260 -21.59 8.08 28.08
C ARG A 260 -21.66 9.12 26.96
N GLN A 261 -21.74 10.41 27.30
CA GLN A 261 -21.93 11.50 26.34
C GLN A 261 -20.61 12.09 25.83
N ILE A 262 -19.51 11.91 26.55
CA ILE A 262 -18.22 12.51 26.21
C ILE A 262 -17.15 11.46 25.92
N THR A 263 -16.06 11.90 25.31
CA THR A 263 -14.83 11.13 25.16
C THR A 263 -13.64 12.06 25.28
N LEU A 264 -12.53 11.54 25.80
CA LEU A 264 -11.27 12.24 25.94
C LEU A 264 -10.32 11.75 24.84
N ARG A 265 -9.74 12.67 24.06
CA ARG A 265 -8.80 12.36 22.97
C ARG A 265 -7.64 13.33 22.92
N PHE A 266 -6.44 12.81 22.70
CA PHE A 266 -5.24 13.63 22.59
C PHE A 266 -5.12 14.30 21.22
N GLY A 267 -4.43 15.43 21.21
CA GLY A 267 -3.94 16.07 20.00
C GLY A 267 -2.85 15.23 19.34
N TRP A 268 -2.84 15.23 18.00
CA TRP A 268 -1.90 14.42 17.22
C TRP A 268 -0.43 14.89 17.37
N GLN A 269 -0.22 16.18 17.62
CA GLN A 269 1.08 16.82 17.71
C GLN A 269 1.23 17.56 19.04
N PRO A 270 2.44 17.52 19.61
CA PRO A 270 2.76 18.38 20.73
C PRO A 270 2.96 19.82 20.26
N PHE A 271 2.82 20.75 21.20
CA PHE A 271 3.04 22.17 20.95
C PHE A 271 3.78 22.81 22.12
N GLY A 272 4.56 23.85 21.82
CA GLY A 272 5.40 24.52 22.82
C GLY A 272 4.74 25.76 23.42
N ILE A 273 4.70 25.86 24.74
CA ILE A 273 4.37 27.08 25.49
C ILE A 273 5.57 27.40 26.40
N GLU A 274 6.11 28.61 26.31
CA GLU A 274 7.17 29.12 27.21
C GLU A 274 8.42 28.21 27.35
N GLY A 275 8.72 27.39 26.34
CA GLY A 275 9.86 26.47 26.33
C GLY A 275 9.57 25.09 26.92
N GLN A 276 8.37 24.87 27.44
CA GLN A 276 7.84 23.55 27.77
C GLN A 276 6.98 23.02 26.62
N VAL A 277 6.93 21.70 26.49
CA VAL A 277 6.20 21.03 25.41
C VAL A 277 5.01 20.31 26.03
N PHE A 278 3.82 20.58 25.49
CA PHE A 278 2.56 20.04 25.96
C PHE A 278 1.82 19.33 24.84
N ARG A 279 0.86 18.50 25.22
CA ARG A 279 -0.12 17.91 24.33
C ARG A 279 -1.53 18.22 24.85
N GLN A 280 -2.40 18.63 23.95
CA GLN A 280 -3.80 18.92 24.28
C GLN A 280 -4.58 17.63 24.49
N LEU A 281 -5.41 17.59 25.52
CA LEU A 281 -6.42 16.57 25.76
C LEU A 281 -7.79 17.19 25.61
N TYR A 282 -8.49 16.83 24.54
CA TYR A 282 -9.78 17.40 24.18
C TYR A 282 -10.94 16.65 24.82
N VAL A 283 -11.92 17.41 25.29
CA VAL A 283 -13.22 16.88 25.70
C VAL A 283 -14.17 16.96 24.50
N LEU A 284 -14.61 15.81 24.01
CA LEU A 284 -15.40 15.70 22.78
C LEU A 284 -16.73 15.00 23.03
N ASP A 285 -17.71 15.22 22.17
CA ASP A 285 -18.89 14.36 22.11
C ASP A 285 -18.51 12.92 21.73
N ARG A 286 -19.21 11.94 22.32
CA ARG A 286 -19.01 10.53 21.97
C ARG A 286 -19.43 10.21 20.54
N SER A 287 -20.49 10.84 20.03
CA SER A 287 -20.97 10.67 18.66
C SER A 287 -20.28 11.62 17.70
N HIS A 288 -19.91 11.13 16.52
CA HIS A 288 -19.53 11.97 15.38
C HIS A 288 -20.79 12.45 14.63
N PHE A 289 -20.77 13.69 14.13
CA PHE A 289 -21.86 14.19 13.28
C PHE A 289 -21.53 14.09 11.79
N LEU A 290 -20.26 13.89 11.43
CA LEU A 290 -19.79 13.69 10.06
C LEU A 290 -18.60 12.72 10.08
N GLN A 291 -18.45 11.94 8.99
CA GLN A 291 -17.37 10.98 8.80
C GLN A 291 -16.75 11.16 7.39
N GLY A 292 -15.54 10.61 7.20
CA GLY A 292 -14.76 10.72 5.98
C GLY A 292 -15.41 10.15 4.71
N ASP A 293 -16.45 9.32 4.83
CA ASP A 293 -17.24 8.82 3.68
C ASP A 293 -17.95 9.94 2.91
N GLN A 294 -18.11 11.11 3.53
CA GLN A 294 -18.67 12.31 2.93
C GLN A 294 -17.63 13.21 2.24
N LEU A 295 -16.37 12.80 2.15
CA LEU A 295 -15.34 13.49 1.38
C LEU A 295 -15.45 13.20 -0.12
N VAL A 296 -15.21 14.22 -0.93
CA VAL A 296 -15.09 14.14 -2.39
C VAL A 296 -13.64 14.29 -2.82
N ASP A 297 -12.92 15.23 -2.21
CA ASP A 297 -11.52 15.52 -2.53
C ASP A 297 -10.82 16.16 -1.33
N ALA A 298 -9.50 16.00 -1.26
CA ALA A 298 -8.62 16.62 -0.28
C ALA A 298 -7.32 17.05 -0.96
N ASN A 299 -6.87 18.28 -0.70
CA ASN A 299 -5.69 18.88 -1.31
C ASN A 299 -4.85 19.61 -0.26
N SER A 300 -3.54 19.40 -0.29
CA SER A 300 -2.61 20.10 0.58
C SER A 300 -2.24 21.47 0.00
N ALA A 301 -2.19 22.49 0.84
CA ALA A 301 -1.83 23.85 0.48
C ALA A 301 -1.08 24.53 1.63
N ARG A 302 -0.57 25.75 1.38
CA ARG A 302 -0.15 26.65 2.47
C ARG A 302 -1.26 27.67 2.71
N SER A 303 -1.56 27.91 3.99
CA SER A 303 -2.46 28.99 4.39
C SER A 303 -1.91 30.32 3.89
N ALA A 304 -2.77 31.13 3.26
CA ALA A 304 -2.38 32.44 2.76
C ALA A 304 -2.04 33.42 3.90
N ASP A 305 -2.60 33.20 5.09
CA ASP A 305 -2.48 34.11 6.23
C ASP A 305 -1.31 33.71 7.13
N THR A 306 -1.20 32.43 7.47
CA THR A 306 -0.21 31.92 8.45
C THR A 306 1.01 31.29 7.80
N ASN A 307 0.99 31.06 6.48
CA ASN A 307 2.00 30.30 5.73
C ASN A 307 2.23 28.86 6.26
N MET A 308 1.37 28.38 7.16
CA MET A 308 1.38 27.03 7.72
C MET A 308 0.76 26.04 6.72
N PRO A 309 1.18 24.76 6.73
CA PRO A 309 0.55 23.73 5.92
C PRO A 309 -0.91 23.50 6.35
N ILE A 310 -1.79 23.37 5.37
CA ILE A 310 -3.21 23.10 5.57
C ILE A 310 -3.67 22.01 4.59
N VAL A 311 -4.71 21.27 4.98
CA VAL A 311 -5.42 20.35 4.09
C VAL A 311 -6.81 20.89 3.82
N GLN A 312 -7.06 21.28 2.57
CA GLN A 312 -8.37 21.74 2.11
C GLN A 312 -9.17 20.53 1.65
N PHE A 313 -10.42 20.42 2.10
CA PHE A 313 -11.29 19.31 1.73
C PHE A 313 -12.61 19.79 1.13
N GLU A 314 -13.16 18.98 0.22
CA GLU A 314 -14.48 19.18 -0.37
C GLU A 314 -15.40 18.03 0.04
N LEU A 315 -16.60 18.36 0.52
CA LEU A 315 -17.63 17.43 0.97
C LEU A 315 -18.67 17.17 -0.12
N THR A 316 -19.34 16.02 -0.03
CA THR A 316 -20.49 15.71 -0.89
C THR A 316 -21.64 16.70 -0.64
N ARG A 317 -22.65 16.71 -1.52
CA ARG A 317 -23.87 17.51 -1.28
C ARG A 317 -24.65 17.07 -0.03
N ALA A 318 -24.51 15.82 0.41
CA ALA A 318 -25.13 15.34 1.64
C ALA A 318 -24.31 15.83 2.84
N GLY A 319 -23.00 15.56 2.85
CA GLY A 319 -22.07 16.05 3.88
C GLY A 319 -22.12 17.56 4.07
N GLY A 320 -22.09 18.35 3.00
CA GLY A 320 -22.16 19.81 3.09
C GLY A 320 -23.48 20.38 3.64
N ARG A 321 -24.58 19.61 3.62
CA ARG A 321 -25.85 19.99 4.29
C ARG A 321 -25.79 19.72 5.78
N ILE A 322 -25.25 18.57 6.18
CA ILE A 322 -25.03 18.21 7.59
C ILE A 322 -24.04 19.20 8.20
N PHE A 323 -22.86 19.33 7.60
CA PHE A 323 -21.81 20.25 8.03
C PHE A 323 -22.28 21.71 8.09
N GLY A 324 -23.07 22.16 7.11
CA GLY A 324 -23.70 23.48 7.13
C GLY A 324 -24.71 23.66 8.26
N THR A 325 -25.47 22.63 8.61
CA THR A 325 -26.44 22.71 9.71
C THR A 325 -25.71 22.76 11.06
N GLU A 326 -24.73 21.87 11.25
CA GLU A 326 -23.93 21.77 12.47
C GLU A 326 -23.10 23.03 12.72
N THR A 327 -22.37 23.52 11.71
CA THR A 327 -21.57 24.76 11.83
C THR A 327 -22.44 26.00 12.00
N GLY A 328 -23.64 26.02 11.39
CA GLY A 328 -24.57 27.14 11.51
C GLY A 328 -25.20 27.27 12.91
N GLN A 329 -25.41 26.15 13.59
CA GLN A 329 -25.96 26.12 14.96
C GLN A 329 -24.89 26.33 16.04
N ASN A 330 -23.63 26.06 15.72
CA ASN A 330 -22.51 26.06 16.67
C ASN A 330 -21.47 27.16 16.36
N VAL A 331 -21.90 28.32 15.86
CA VAL A 331 -21.00 29.46 15.65
C VAL A 331 -20.44 29.94 16.98
N GLY A 332 -19.10 30.03 17.07
CA GLY A 332 -18.37 30.35 18.31
C GLY A 332 -17.87 29.12 19.06
N ASN A 333 -18.41 27.92 18.79
CA ASN A 333 -17.92 26.67 19.38
C ASN A 333 -16.80 26.07 18.54
N ARG A 334 -16.06 25.11 19.12
CA ARG A 334 -14.97 24.39 18.43
C ARG A 334 -15.46 23.04 17.90
N ILE A 335 -14.97 22.68 16.74
CA ILE A 335 -15.20 21.37 16.12
C ILE A 335 -13.86 20.66 16.03
N ALA A 336 -13.75 19.49 16.63
CA ALA A 336 -12.58 18.64 16.50
C ALA A 336 -12.68 17.80 15.22
N ILE A 337 -11.54 17.67 14.56
CA ILE A 337 -11.31 16.84 13.38
C ILE A 337 -10.34 15.75 13.81
N LEU A 338 -10.82 14.51 13.82
CA LEU A 338 -10.10 13.36 14.33
C LEU A 338 -9.67 12.47 13.18
N LEU A 339 -8.45 11.96 13.26
CA LEU A 339 -7.93 10.92 12.38
C LEU A 339 -7.50 9.73 13.25
N ASP A 340 -8.09 8.56 13.04
CA ASP A 340 -7.75 7.34 13.78
C ASP A 340 -7.83 7.51 15.32
N ASN A 341 -8.80 8.31 15.79
CA ASN A 341 -9.04 8.75 17.17
C ASN A 341 -8.17 9.92 17.70
N ASP A 342 -7.10 10.32 17.02
CA ASP A 342 -6.29 11.46 17.46
C ASP A 342 -6.81 12.77 16.85
N VAL A 343 -6.84 13.84 17.65
CA VAL A 343 -7.33 15.16 17.22
C VAL A 343 -6.25 15.84 16.39
N VAL A 344 -6.47 15.93 15.08
CA VAL A 344 -5.55 16.64 14.17
C VAL A 344 -5.71 18.16 14.33
N SER A 345 -6.95 18.63 14.42
CA SER A 345 -7.25 20.06 14.51
C SER A 345 -8.58 20.32 15.21
N ALA A 346 -8.66 21.38 16.01
CA ALA A 346 -9.89 21.79 16.70
C ALA A 346 -10.22 23.29 16.51
N PRO A 347 -10.51 23.73 15.27
CA PRO A 347 -10.78 25.12 14.97
C PRO A 347 -12.11 25.62 15.53
N THR A 348 -12.17 26.91 15.86
CA THR A 348 -13.41 27.61 16.21
C THR A 348 -14.23 27.94 14.97
N VAL A 349 -15.52 27.63 15.00
CA VAL A 349 -16.46 27.92 13.91
C VAL A 349 -16.78 29.42 13.89
N ARG A 350 -16.27 30.14 12.88
CA ARG A 350 -16.50 31.59 12.72
C ARG A 350 -17.79 31.91 11.94
N ALA A 351 -18.19 31.04 11.03
CA ALA A 351 -19.34 31.20 10.17
C ALA A 351 -19.85 29.82 9.71
N GLN A 352 -21.05 29.80 9.13
CA GLN A 352 -21.60 28.59 8.53
C GLN A 352 -20.75 28.14 7.32
N ILE A 353 -20.23 26.92 7.38
CA ILE A 353 -19.41 26.32 6.32
C ILE A 353 -20.19 25.16 5.72
N ARG A 354 -20.28 25.10 4.39
CA ARG A 354 -21.03 24.05 3.68
C ARG A 354 -20.12 22.99 3.11
N ALA A 355 -19.77 23.12 1.83
CA ALA A 355 -19.14 22.05 1.07
C ALA A 355 -17.60 22.07 1.13
N ARG A 356 -16.96 23.13 1.63
CA ARG A 356 -15.49 23.26 1.62
C ARG A 356 -15.00 23.68 2.98
N GLY A 357 -14.02 22.95 3.51
CA GLY A 357 -13.36 23.28 4.76
C GLY A 357 -11.85 23.18 4.63
N GLN A 358 -11.16 23.50 5.72
CA GLN A 358 -9.72 23.35 5.84
C GLN A 358 -9.39 22.74 7.21
N ILE A 359 -8.38 21.89 7.24
CA ILE A 359 -7.75 21.32 8.42
C ILE A 359 -6.43 22.05 8.59
N ASP A 360 -6.21 22.64 9.76
CA ASP A 360 -4.92 23.23 10.12
C ASP A 360 -4.00 22.14 10.65
N MET A 361 -2.81 22.02 10.08
CA MET A 361 -1.83 21.00 10.45
C MET A 361 -0.89 21.48 11.56
N GLY A 362 -1.05 22.71 12.05
CA GLY A 362 -0.25 23.25 13.15
C GLY A 362 1.24 23.33 12.80
N THR A 363 2.06 22.61 13.57
CA THR A 363 3.52 22.58 13.42
C THR A 363 4.02 21.59 12.38
N ALA A 364 3.12 20.82 11.78
CA ALA A 364 3.45 19.82 10.78
C ALA A 364 4.19 20.40 9.57
N ASP A 365 4.93 19.54 8.88
CA ASP A 365 5.58 19.89 7.64
C ASP A 365 4.62 19.82 6.43
N MET A 366 5.10 20.27 5.27
CA MET A 366 4.29 20.24 4.04
C MET A 366 4.12 18.81 3.50
N GLN A 367 4.99 17.89 3.88
CA GLN A 367 4.97 16.49 3.46
C GLN A 367 3.88 15.72 4.20
N GLU A 368 3.78 15.88 5.51
CA GLU A 368 2.69 15.38 6.37
C GLU A 368 1.32 15.89 5.88
N ALA A 369 1.23 17.16 5.47
CA ALA A 369 0.02 17.69 4.86
C ALA A 369 -0.35 17.02 3.53
N ARG A 370 0.64 16.66 2.70
CA ARG A 370 0.43 15.91 1.46
C ARG A 370 0.00 14.48 1.74
N ASP A 371 0.62 13.87 2.72
CA ASP A 371 0.39 12.49 3.14
C ASP A 371 -1.02 12.34 3.71
N LEU A 372 -1.45 13.27 4.58
CA LEU A 372 -2.84 13.31 5.04
C LEU A 372 -3.81 13.53 3.86
N ALA A 373 -3.55 14.48 2.97
CA ALA A 373 -4.44 14.76 1.84
C ALA A 373 -4.61 13.52 0.93
N LEU A 374 -3.52 12.78 0.67
CA LEU A 374 -3.53 11.53 -0.09
C LEU A 374 -4.41 10.48 0.60
N VAL A 375 -4.18 10.28 1.89
CA VAL A 375 -4.88 9.29 2.69
C VAL A 375 -6.39 9.59 2.77
N LEU A 376 -6.75 10.87 2.92
CA LEU A 376 -8.15 11.32 2.91
C LEU A 376 -8.83 11.16 1.54
N ARG A 377 -8.11 11.37 0.44
CA ARG A 377 -8.66 11.20 -0.92
C ARG A 377 -8.88 9.73 -1.26
N ALA A 378 -7.98 8.86 -0.81
CA ALA A 378 -8.09 7.43 -1.05
C ALA A 378 -9.19 6.75 -0.20
N GLY A 379 -9.51 7.32 0.97
CA GLY A 379 -10.54 6.86 1.88
C GLY A 379 -10.03 6.01 3.04
N ALA A 380 -10.94 5.72 3.98
CA ALA A 380 -10.64 4.94 5.17
C ALA A 380 -10.64 3.43 4.87
N LEU A 381 -9.72 2.69 5.52
CA LEU A 381 -9.76 1.24 5.52
C LEU A 381 -10.97 0.75 6.34
N PRO A 382 -11.66 -0.30 5.88
CA PRO A 382 -12.84 -0.83 6.57
C PRO A 382 -12.49 -1.57 7.87
N ALA A 383 -11.24 -2.00 8.01
CA ALA A 383 -10.70 -2.68 9.17
C ALA A 383 -9.18 -2.43 9.21
N PRO A 384 -8.56 -2.40 10.41
CA PRO A 384 -7.11 -2.31 10.53
C PRO A 384 -6.44 -3.51 9.84
N LEU A 385 -5.27 -3.26 9.24
CA LEU A 385 -4.49 -4.29 8.57
C LEU A 385 -3.15 -4.48 9.27
N ARG A 386 -2.77 -5.73 9.51
CA ARG A 386 -1.49 -6.11 10.07
C ARG A 386 -0.56 -6.63 8.98
N ILE A 387 0.69 -6.18 9.01
CA ILE A 387 1.73 -6.65 8.07
C ILE A 387 2.21 -8.03 8.54
N MET A 388 2.03 -9.03 7.69
CA MET A 388 2.43 -10.42 7.94
C MET A 388 3.78 -10.77 7.38
N GLU A 389 4.08 -10.26 6.19
CA GLU A 389 5.34 -10.49 5.52
C GLU A 389 5.77 -9.21 4.81
N GLU A 390 7.05 -8.88 4.96
CA GLU A 390 7.68 -7.74 4.35
C GLU A 390 8.95 -8.22 3.66
N ARG A 391 9.04 -8.01 2.34
CA ARG A 391 10.23 -8.28 1.55
C ARG A 391 10.56 -7.06 0.72
N THR A 392 11.68 -6.44 1.04
CA THR A 392 12.28 -5.39 0.23
C THR A 392 13.40 -5.98 -0.63
N VAL A 393 13.41 -5.64 -1.91
CA VAL A 393 14.53 -5.89 -2.83
C VAL A 393 15.16 -4.56 -3.19
N GLY A 394 16.42 -4.36 -2.78
CA GLY A 394 17.17 -3.15 -3.14
C GLY A 394 17.46 -3.09 -4.66
N PRO A 395 17.46 -1.89 -5.28
CA PRO A 395 17.69 -1.73 -6.72
C PRO A 395 19.01 -2.35 -7.22
N SER A 396 20.04 -2.41 -6.38
CA SER A 396 21.35 -2.98 -6.75
C SER A 396 21.31 -4.50 -6.95
N LEU A 397 20.51 -5.24 -6.17
CA LEU A 397 20.38 -6.70 -6.31
C LEU A 397 19.66 -7.07 -7.61
N GLY A 398 18.70 -6.25 -8.03
CA GLY A 398 18.04 -6.38 -9.33
C GLY A 398 19.01 -6.14 -10.49
N GLN A 399 19.77 -5.04 -10.43
CA GLN A 399 20.75 -4.70 -11.48
C GLN A 399 21.83 -5.78 -11.66
N ASP A 400 22.38 -6.31 -10.56
CA ASP A 400 23.38 -7.39 -10.63
C ASP A 400 22.80 -8.66 -11.29
N SER A 401 21.53 -8.97 -11.00
CA SER A 401 20.83 -10.11 -11.59
C SER A 401 20.54 -9.91 -13.08
N ILE A 402 20.18 -8.69 -13.49
CA ILE A 402 20.01 -8.31 -14.90
C ILE A 402 21.33 -8.49 -15.65
N ASP A 403 22.42 -7.93 -15.12
CA ASP A 403 23.72 -7.93 -15.79
C ASP A 403 24.23 -9.37 -15.97
N GLN A 404 24.15 -10.19 -14.92
CA GLN A 404 24.53 -11.61 -15.00
C GLN A 404 23.62 -12.40 -15.94
N GLY A 405 22.30 -12.14 -15.93
CA GLY A 405 21.33 -12.76 -16.81
C GLY A 405 21.57 -12.44 -18.29
N ILE A 406 21.86 -11.17 -18.60
CA ILE A 406 22.20 -10.72 -19.96
C ILE A 406 23.50 -11.37 -20.42
N ILE A 407 24.54 -11.41 -19.58
CA ILE A 407 25.83 -12.03 -19.91
C ILE A 407 25.63 -13.53 -20.18
N ALA A 408 24.91 -14.25 -19.33
CA ALA A 408 24.62 -15.68 -19.51
C ALA A 408 23.82 -15.93 -20.80
N GLY A 409 22.82 -15.09 -21.07
CA GLY A 409 22.02 -15.15 -22.30
C GLY A 409 22.85 -14.90 -23.56
N LEU A 410 23.75 -13.91 -23.55
CA LEU A 410 24.65 -13.60 -24.67
C LEU A 410 25.63 -14.74 -24.95
N ILE A 411 26.24 -15.31 -23.91
CA ILE A 411 27.14 -16.46 -24.05
C ILE A 411 26.39 -17.66 -24.63
N GLY A 412 25.20 -17.96 -24.10
CA GLY A 412 24.34 -19.04 -24.60
C GLY A 412 23.95 -18.84 -26.06
N LEU A 413 23.50 -17.63 -26.43
CA LEU A 413 23.15 -17.28 -27.80
C LEU A 413 24.35 -17.42 -28.75
N ALA A 414 25.53 -16.93 -28.34
CA ALA A 414 26.75 -17.03 -29.15
C ALA A 414 27.14 -18.49 -29.40
N LEU A 415 27.04 -19.35 -28.38
CA LEU A 415 27.33 -20.79 -28.50
C LEU A 415 26.34 -21.47 -29.46
N VAL A 416 25.05 -21.16 -29.33
CA VAL A 416 24.00 -21.68 -30.23
C VAL A 416 24.25 -21.24 -31.67
N VAL A 417 24.53 -19.96 -31.90
CA VAL A 417 24.88 -19.42 -33.23
C VAL A 417 26.09 -20.14 -33.81
N ALA A 418 27.15 -20.34 -33.02
CA ALA A 418 28.37 -21.01 -33.46
C ALA A 418 28.10 -22.47 -33.88
N ILE A 419 27.36 -23.23 -33.08
CA ILE A 419 26.99 -24.62 -33.38
C ILE A 419 26.12 -24.69 -34.64
N MET A 420 25.13 -23.80 -34.77
CA MET A 420 24.24 -23.79 -35.93
C MET A 420 24.99 -23.50 -37.23
N ILE A 421 25.92 -22.54 -37.24
CA ILE A 421 26.74 -22.26 -38.42
C ILE A 421 27.71 -23.40 -38.71
N ALA A 422 28.36 -23.95 -37.69
CA ALA A 422 29.36 -25.00 -37.87
C ALA A 422 28.76 -26.31 -38.40
N TYR A 423 27.62 -26.73 -37.84
CA TYR A 423 26.99 -28.01 -38.18
C TYR A 423 26.11 -27.91 -39.43
N TYR A 424 25.28 -26.87 -39.54
CA TYR A 424 24.28 -26.72 -40.60
C TYR A 424 24.68 -25.73 -41.72
N LYS A 425 25.82 -25.06 -41.63
CA LYS A 425 26.33 -24.15 -42.67
C LYS A 425 25.28 -23.10 -43.08
N VAL A 426 24.83 -23.10 -44.34
CA VAL A 426 23.91 -22.09 -44.89
C VAL A 426 22.52 -22.20 -44.27
N THR A 427 22.03 -23.41 -43.99
CA THR A 427 20.73 -23.59 -43.34
C THR A 427 20.76 -23.14 -41.89
N GLY A 428 21.91 -23.29 -41.23
CA GLY A 428 22.20 -22.66 -39.94
C GLY A 428 22.07 -21.14 -39.96
N VAL A 429 22.59 -20.47 -41.01
CA VAL A 429 22.43 -19.01 -41.17
C VAL A 429 20.95 -18.62 -41.35
N LEU A 430 20.17 -19.41 -42.08
CA LEU A 430 18.72 -19.17 -42.22
C LEU A 430 17.98 -19.31 -40.87
N ALA A 431 18.37 -20.27 -40.03
CA ALA A 431 17.82 -20.41 -38.68
C ALA A 431 18.16 -19.21 -37.80
N ILE A 432 19.38 -18.68 -37.88
CA ILE A 432 19.78 -17.50 -37.10
C ILE A 432 18.97 -16.27 -37.51
N LEU A 433 18.72 -16.08 -38.81
CA LEU A 433 17.88 -14.98 -39.29
C LEU A 433 16.43 -15.12 -38.81
N ALA A 434 15.90 -16.34 -38.77
CA ALA A 434 14.59 -16.61 -38.17
C ALA A 434 14.59 -16.38 -36.65
N LEU A 435 15.68 -16.70 -35.96
CA LEU A 435 15.87 -16.45 -34.53
C LEU A 435 15.90 -14.94 -34.22
N SER A 436 16.50 -14.12 -35.07
CA SER A 436 16.44 -12.66 -34.91
C SER A 436 15.01 -12.12 -35.00
N VAL A 437 14.22 -12.65 -35.95
CA VAL A 437 12.79 -12.32 -36.02
C VAL A 437 12.07 -12.78 -34.76
N TYR A 438 12.37 -13.98 -34.27
CA TYR A 438 11.80 -14.53 -33.04
C TYR A 438 12.01 -13.61 -31.83
N VAL A 439 13.22 -13.10 -31.62
CA VAL A 439 13.50 -12.18 -30.49
C VAL A 439 12.66 -10.91 -30.58
N ILE A 440 12.52 -10.34 -31.79
CA ILE A 440 11.67 -9.14 -32.00
C ILE A 440 10.20 -9.45 -31.68
N LEU A 441 9.70 -10.60 -32.10
CA LEU A 441 8.32 -11.02 -31.83
C LEU A 441 8.08 -11.29 -30.34
N LEU A 442 9.04 -11.91 -29.66
CA LEU A 442 8.96 -12.15 -28.22
C LEU A 442 8.90 -10.82 -27.46
N MET A 443 9.81 -9.90 -27.76
CA MET A 443 9.85 -8.58 -27.10
C MET A 443 8.61 -7.76 -27.42
N GLY A 444 8.19 -7.72 -28.70
CA GLY A 444 6.98 -7.04 -29.11
C GLY A 444 5.70 -7.65 -28.55
N GLY A 445 5.68 -8.97 -28.31
CA GLY A 445 4.57 -9.65 -27.65
C GLY A 445 4.46 -9.29 -26.16
N LEU A 446 5.60 -9.16 -25.47
CA LEU A 446 5.64 -8.66 -24.08
C LEU A 446 5.15 -7.22 -23.99
N ALA A 447 5.62 -6.35 -24.88
CA ALA A 447 5.17 -4.97 -24.96
C ALA A 447 3.67 -4.87 -25.30
N LEU A 448 3.19 -5.63 -26.28
CA LEU A 448 1.78 -5.65 -26.68
C LEU A 448 0.82 -6.01 -25.53
N LEU A 449 1.23 -6.95 -24.67
CA LEU A 449 0.39 -7.41 -23.56
C LEU A 449 0.60 -6.60 -22.27
N GLY A 450 1.50 -5.61 -22.28
CA GLY A 450 1.90 -4.91 -21.06
C GLY A 450 2.43 -5.86 -19.99
N ALA A 451 3.11 -6.94 -20.39
CA ALA A 451 3.62 -7.96 -19.49
C ALA A 451 4.92 -7.49 -18.80
N THR A 452 5.06 -7.80 -17.51
CA THR A 452 6.25 -7.49 -16.72
C THR A 452 7.34 -8.56 -16.93
N LEU A 453 8.57 -8.10 -17.14
CA LEU A 453 9.76 -8.92 -17.25
C LEU A 453 10.40 -9.08 -15.85
N THR A 454 10.55 -10.31 -15.37
CA THR A 454 11.15 -10.63 -14.06
C THR A 454 12.47 -11.39 -14.23
N VAL A 455 13.23 -11.64 -13.16
CA VAL A 455 14.45 -12.49 -13.23
C VAL A 455 14.11 -13.90 -13.75
N PRO A 456 13.09 -14.61 -13.20
CA PRO A 456 12.60 -15.84 -13.83
C PRO A 456 12.14 -15.61 -15.27
N GLY A 457 11.49 -14.49 -15.57
CA GLY A 457 11.12 -14.09 -16.92
C GLY A 457 12.28 -14.14 -17.92
N ILE A 458 13.46 -13.60 -17.55
CA ILE A 458 14.70 -13.67 -18.34
C ILE A 458 15.14 -15.12 -18.55
N ALA A 459 15.09 -15.96 -17.52
CA ALA A 459 15.36 -17.40 -17.67
C ALA A 459 14.40 -18.06 -18.67
N GLY A 460 13.12 -17.65 -18.67
CA GLY A 460 12.13 -18.07 -19.66
C GLY A 460 12.48 -17.67 -21.09
N ILE A 461 13.03 -16.46 -21.28
CA ILE A 461 13.54 -16.01 -22.60
C ILE A 461 14.71 -16.90 -23.04
N ILE A 462 15.69 -17.13 -22.16
CA ILE A 462 16.86 -17.97 -22.44
C ILE A 462 16.45 -19.40 -22.81
N LEU A 463 15.54 -19.99 -22.04
CA LEU A 463 14.98 -21.32 -22.32
C LEU A 463 14.26 -21.35 -23.67
N SER A 464 13.45 -20.33 -23.96
CA SER A 464 12.67 -20.26 -25.19
C SER A 464 13.52 -20.03 -26.43
N ILE A 465 14.67 -19.34 -26.32
CA ILE A 465 15.67 -19.25 -27.39
C ILE A 465 16.20 -20.65 -27.75
N GLY A 466 16.50 -21.48 -26.76
CA GLY A 466 16.92 -22.87 -26.98
C GLY A 466 15.86 -23.69 -27.72
N MET A 467 14.61 -23.62 -27.26
CA MET A 467 13.48 -24.32 -27.90
C MET A 467 13.20 -23.82 -29.33
N ALA A 468 13.34 -22.51 -29.58
CA ALA A 468 13.16 -21.95 -30.91
C ALA A 468 14.19 -22.47 -31.92
N VAL A 469 15.41 -22.75 -31.47
CA VAL A 469 16.44 -23.37 -32.32
C VAL A 469 16.21 -24.88 -32.48
N ASP A 470 15.77 -25.57 -31.43
CA ASP A 470 15.41 -27.00 -31.48
C ASP A 470 14.36 -27.31 -32.56
N ALA A 471 13.32 -26.48 -32.67
CA ALA A 471 12.32 -26.61 -33.72
C ALA A 471 12.94 -26.52 -35.14
N ASN A 472 13.95 -25.66 -35.34
CA ASN A 472 14.66 -25.57 -36.61
C ASN A 472 15.56 -26.79 -36.86
N VAL A 473 16.20 -27.32 -35.82
CA VAL A 473 17.02 -28.55 -35.89
C VAL A 473 16.20 -29.75 -36.33
N LEU A 474 15.03 -29.98 -35.73
CA LEU A 474 14.09 -31.05 -36.12
C LEU A 474 13.71 -30.97 -37.59
N ILE A 475 13.42 -29.76 -38.10
CA ILE A 475 13.10 -29.55 -39.51
C ILE A 475 14.31 -29.89 -40.38
N PHE A 476 15.52 -29.47 -40.01
CA PHE A 476 16.71 -29.66 -40.84
C PHE A 476 17.12 -31.12 -40.93
N GLU A 477 17.07 -31.84 -39.82
CA GLU A 477 17.35 -33.28 -39.82
C GLU A 477 16.29 -34.05 -40.60
N ARG A 478 15.00 -33.68 -40.49
CA ARG A 478 13.97 -34.32 -41.30
C ARG A 478 14.14 -34.04 -42.79
N ILE A 479 14.55 -32.82 -43.18
CA ILE A 479 14.88 -32.51 -44.58
C ILE A 479 16.10 -33.31 -45.04
N ARG A 480 17.14 -33.44 -44.20
CA ARG A 480 18.35 -34.22 -44.51
C ARG A 480 17.99 -35.70 -44.74
N GLU A 481 17.16 -36.27 -43.88
CA GLU A 481 16.66 -37.64 -44.01
C GLU A 481 15.89 -37.87 -45.33
N GLU A 482 15.05 -36.91 -45.75
CA GLU A 482 14.31 -37.02 -47.03
C GLU A 482 15.22 -36.81 -48.26
N VAL A 483 16.30 -36.01 -48.14
CA VAL A 483 17.32 -35.84 -49.20
C VAL A 483 18.16 -37.11 -49.34
N ASP A 484 18.53 -37.75 -48.24
CA ASP A 484 19.29 -39.02 -48.23
C ASP A 484 18.49 -40.19 -48.84
N GLN A 485 17.17 -40.05 -48.94
CA GLN A 485 16.27 -40.98 -49.66
C GLN A 485 16.16 -40.66 -51.17
N ASP A 486 17.14 -39.96 -51.75
CA ASP A 486 17.22 -39.57 -53.17
C ASP A 486 16.02 -38.74 -53.68
N ARG A 487 15.29 -38.07 -52.78
CA ARG A 487 14.20 -37.17 -53.19
C ARG A 487 14.74 -35.88 -53.75
N ALA A 488 14.04 -35.32 -54.74
CA ALA A 488 14.36 -33.99 -55.25
C ALA A 488 14.30 -32.96 -54.11
N VAL A 489 15.32 -32.11 -54.01
CA VAL A 489 15.52 -31.06 -52.99
C VAL A 489 14.25 -30.31 -52.60
N ARG A 490 13.44 -29.89 -53.59
CA ARG A 490 12.19 -29.16 -53.33
C ARG A 490 11.14 -30.03 -52.64
N THR A 491 10.99 -31.27 -53.10
CA THR A 491 10.07 -32.24 -52.51
C THR A 491 10.53 -32.64 -51.11
N ALA A 492 11.83 -32.87 -50.91
CA ALA A 492 12.40 -33.18 -49.60
C ALA A 492 12.13 -32.07 -48.57
N VAL A 493 12.18 -30.80 -48.99
CA VAL A 493 11.85 -29.67 -48.12
C VAL A 493 10.36 -29.68 -47.76
N ASP A 494 9.46 -29.79 -48.74
CA ASP A 494 8.02 -29.78 -48.46
C ASP A 494 7.57 -30.97 -47.58
N GLU A 495 8.10 -32.17 -47.83
CA GLU A 495 7.86 -33.37 -47.01
C GLU A 495 8.52 -33.25 -45.63
N GLY A 496 9.75 -32.74 -45.55
CA GLY A 496 10.47 -32.54 -44.29
C GLY A 496 9.74 -31.59 -43.33
N PHE A 497 9.23 -30.46 -43.85
CA PHE A 497 8.37 -29.56 -43.07
C PHE A 497 7.03 -30.22 -42.69
N GLY A 498 6.48 -31.09 -43.53
CA GLY A 498 5.23 -31.81 -43.25
C GLY A 498 5.39 -32.83 -42.13
N HIS A 499 6.44 -33.64 -42.18
CA HIS A 499 6.75 -34.67 -41.19
C HIS A 499 7.24 -34.08 -39.86
N ALA A 500 8.02 -33.00 -39.88
CA ALA A 500 8.47 -32.35 -38.64
C ALA A 500 7.33 -31.61 -37.91
N LEU A 501 6.25 -31.25 -38.60
CA LEU A 501 5.17 -30.43 -38.04
C LEU A 501 4.53 -31.06 -36.80
N SER A 502 4.20 -32.36 -36.83
CA SER A 502 3.51 -33.00 -35.70
C SER A 502 4.37 -32.99 -34.44
N ALA A 503 5.66 -33.35 -34.56
CA ALA A 503 6.58 -33.35 -33.43
C ALA A 503 6.75 -31.94 -32.81
N ILE A 504 6.85 -30.90 -33.66
CA ILE A 504 6.98 -29.51 -33.21
C ILE A 504 5.69 -29.02 -32.54
N VAL A 505 4.53 -29.37 -33.09
CA VAL A 505 3.22 -29.03 -32.50
C VAL A 505 3.08 -29.72 -31.14
N ASP A 506 3.37 -31.01 -31.05
CA ASP A 506 3.21 -31.80 -29.83
C ASP A 506 4.11 -31.29 -28.69
N ALA A 507 5.39 -31.01 -28.99
CA ALA A 507 6.32 -30.45 -28.02
C ALA A 507 5.88 -29.07 -27.52
N ASN A 508 5.49 -28.17 -28.43
CA ASN A 508 5.07 -26.81 -28.07
C ASN A 508 3.74 -26.78 -27.31
N ILE A 509 2.76 -27.60 -27.70
CA ILE A 509 1.47 -27.68 -26.98
C ILE A 509 1.70 -28.18 -25.55
N THR A 510 2.55 -29.19 -25.37
CA THR A 510 2.86 -29.73 -24.03
C THR A 510 3.48 -28.64 -23.14
N THR A 511 4.46 -27.89 -23.66
CA THR A 511 5.09 -26.80 -22.92
C THR A 511 4.13 -25.63 -22.68
N LEU A 512 3.24 -25.34 -23.62
CA LEU A 512 2.22 -24.28 -23.47
C LEU A 512 1.20 -24.63 -22.39
N ILE A 513 0.79 -25.90 -22.28
CA ILE A 513 -0.09 -26.36 -21.21
C ILE A 513 0.60 -26.16 -19.85
N THR A 514 1.88 -26.52 -19.73
CA THR A 514 2.66 -26.27 -18.51
C THR A 514 2.74 -24.78 -18.19
N ALA A 515 3.02 -23.94 -19.18
CA ALA A 515 3.04 -22.49 -19.00
C ALA A 515 1.68 -21.94 -18.56
N LEU A 516 0.57 -22.44 -19.10
CA LEU A 516 -0.79 -22.03 -18.69
C LEU A 516 -1.10 -22.40 -17.24
N ILE A 517 -0.67 -23.59 -16.79
CA ILE A 517 -0.82 -24.00 -15.39
C ILE A 517 0.01 -23.07 -14.49
N LEU A 518 1.27 -22.79 -14.85
CA LEU A 518 2.11 -21.85 -14.10
C LEU A 518 1.53 -20.43 -14.09
N PHE A 519 0.86 -20.00 -15.16
CA PHE A 519 0.20 -18.69 -15.21
C PHE A 519 -1.02 -18.61 -14.29
N GLN A 520 -1.81 -19.69 -14.20
CA GLN A 520 -3.04 -19.72 -13.41
C GLN A 520 -2.77 -19.86 -11.91
N PHE A 521 -1.76 -20.65 -11.52
CA PHE A 521 -1.47 -20.96 -10.11
C PHE A 521 -0.20 -20.32 -9.56
N GLY A 522 0.67 -19.80 -10.43
CA GLY A 522 1.89 -19.10 -10.02
C GLY A 522 1.59 -17.69 -9.54
N THR A 523 2.31 -17.24 -8.52
CA THR A 523 2.27 -15.87 -8.01
C THR A 523 3.51 -15.09 -8.43
N GLY A 524 3.37 -13.76 -8.53
CA GLY A 524 4.45 -12.81 -8.80
C GLY A 524 5.45 -13.27 -9.88
N PRO A 525 6.72 -13.58 -9.54
CA PRO A 525 7.77 -13.92 -10.52
C PRO A 525 7.50 -15.16 -11.38
N VAL A 526 6.81 -16.18 -10.83
CA VAL A 526 6.51 -17.43 -11.56
C VAL A 526 5.50 -17.18 -12.67
N ARG A 527 4.54 -16.27 -12.43
CA ARG A 527 3.58 -15.84 -13.45
C ARG A 527 4.26 -15.09 -14.58
N GLY A 528 5.23 -14.22 -14.26
CA GLY A 528 6.07 -13.55 -15.25
C GLY A 528 6.83 -14.54 -16.16
N PHE A 529 7.46 -15.57 -15.57
CA PHE A 529 8.07 -16.67 -16.33
C PHE A 529 7.08 -17.40 -17.24
N ALA A 530 5.87 -17.68 -16.75
CA ALA A 530 4.85 -18.35 -17.54
C ALA A 530 4.41 -17.53 -18.76
N VAL A 531 4.30 -16.21 -18.62
CA VAL A 531 3.96 -15.30 -19.73
C VAL A 531 5.08 -15.26 -20.77
N THR A 532 6.33 -15.07 -20.35
CA THR A 532 7.48 -15.04 -21.29
C THR A 532 7.61 -16.35 -22.05
N LEU A 533 7.44 -17.49 -21.35
CA LEU A 533 7.45 -18.82 -21.95
C LEU A 533 6.31 -19.01 -22.97
N SER A 534 5.09 -18.60 -22.64
CA SER A 534 3.91 -18.74 -23.52
C SER A 534 4.07 -17.93 -24.81
N ILE A 535 4.49 -16.66 -24.69
CA ILE A 535 4.74 -15.78 -25.84
C ILE A 535 5.90 -16.35 -26.68
N GLY A 536 6.95 -16.83 -26.02
CA GLY A 536 8.08 -17.49 -26.66
C GLY A 536 7.66 -18.70 -27.48
N ILE A 537 6.84 -19.60 -26.93
CA ILE A 537 6.35 -20.76 -27.68
C ILE A 537 5.55 -20.36 -28.92
N ILE A 538 4.66 -19.37 -28.81
CA ILE A 538 3.83 -18.92 -29.94
C ILE A 538 4.72 -18.28 -31.02
N ALA A 539 5.68 -17.45 -30.62
CA ALA A 539 6.63 -16.81 -31.52
C ALA A 539 7.58 -17.83 -32.17
N SER A 540 8.04 -18.85 -31.43
CA SER A 540 8.92 -19.90 -31.94
C SER A 540 8.19 -20.76 -32.99
N PHE A 541 6.92 -21.07 -32.73
CA PHE A 541 6.07 -21.82 -33.65
C PHE A 541 5.86 -21.07 -34.98
N PHE A 542 5.52 -19.78 -34.90
CA PHE A 542 5.37 -18.93 -36.08
C PHE A 542 6.69 -18.79 -36.86
N THR A 543 7.80 -18.57 -36.15
CA THR A 543 9.09 -18.37 -36.82
C THR A 543 9.60 -19.65 -37.47
N ALA A 544 9.52 -20.80 -36.80
CA ALA A 544 9.95 -22.08 -37.36
C ALA A 544 9.12 -22.49 -38.59
N LEU A 545 7.79 -22.42 -38.51
CA LEU A 545 6.92 -22.95 -39.58
C LEU A 545 6.67 -21.97 -40.72
N TYR A 546 6.68 -20.66 -40.43
CA TYR A 546 6.36 -19.63 -41.41
C TYR A 546 7.60 -18.89 -41.90
N VAL A 547 8.43 -18.37 -40.99
CA VAL A 547 9.62 -17.58 -41.34
C VAL A 547 10.70 -18.47 -41.94
N THR A 548 11.16 -19.50 -41.22
CA THR A 548 12.21 -20.42 -41.69
C THR A 548 11.81 -21.08 -43.01
N ARG A 549 10.56 -21.56 -43.13
CA ARG A 549 10.05 -22.12 -44.39
C ARG A 549 10.10 -21.12 -45.55
N THR A 550 9.74 -19.87 -45.30
CA THR A 550 9.77 -18.82 -46.33
C THR A 550 11.20 -18.50 -46.76
N LEU A 551 12.14 -18.41 -45.82
CA LEU A 551 13.56 -18.21 -46.11
C LEU A 551 14.15 -19.36 -46.93
N TYR A 552 13.79 -20.61 -46.60
CA TYR A 552 14.19 -21.79 -47.38
C TYR A 552 13.65 -21.76 -48.81
N LEU A 553 12.37 -21.42 -49.00
CA LEU A 553 11.78 -21.30 -50.33
C LEU A 553 12.45 -20.22 -51.17
N ILE A 554 12.85 -19.10 -50.54
CA ILE A 554 13.62 -18.04 -51.21
C ILE A 554 15.01 -18.55 -51.62
N TYR A 555 15.70 -19.25 -50.72
CA TYR A 555 17.02 -19.81 -50.98
C TYR A 555 17.02 -20.83 -52.13
N ILE A 556 16.03 -21.72 -52.18
CA ILE A 556 15.91 -22.78 -53.20
C ILE A 556 15.38 -22.25 -54.54
N ARG A 557 14.79 -21.05 -54.57
CA ARG A 557 14.22 -20.47 -55.80
C ARG A 557 15.25 -20.28 -56.91
N ASN A 558 16.50 -19.99 -56.57
CA ASN A 558 17.58 -19.74 -57.54
C ASN A 558 18.49 -20.96 -57.81
N LYS A 559 18.30 -22.09 -57.13
CA LYS A 559 19.08 -23.33 -57.35
C LYS A 559 18.40 -24.27 -58.37
N LYS A 560 19.20 -24.96 -59.18
CA LYS A 560 18.71 -26.00 -60.11
C LYS A 560 18.36 -27.27 -59.33
N ALA A 561 17.45 -28.09 -59.86
CA ALA A 561 16.91 -29.29 -59.18
C ALA A 561 17.95 -30.37 -58.82
N GLN A 562 19.18 -30.27 -59.35
CA GLN A 562 20.29 -31.21 -59.12
C GLN A 562 21.42 -30.63 -58.24
N ASP A 563 21.30 -29.39 -57.76
CA ASP A 563 22.34 -28.79 -56.91
C ASP A 563 22.22 -29.34 -55.48
N THR A 564 23.33 -29.84 -54.94
CA THR A 564 23.40 -30.26 -53.53
C THR A 564 23.12 -29.05 -52.62
N ILE A 565 22.29 -29.28 -51.61
CA ILE A 565 22.08 -28.31 -50.55
C ILE A 565 23.19 -28.52 -49.53
N SER A 566 23.84 -27.44 -49.10
CA SER A 566 24.67 -27.48 -47.90
C SER A 566 23.74 -27.51 -46.68
N ILE A 567 23.28 -28.70 -46.31
CA ILE A 567 22.57 -28.98 -45.06
C ILE A 567 23.55 -29.60 -44.10
#